data_AF-A0A3D5AY80-F1
#
_entry.id   AF-A0A3D5AY80-F1
#
_cell.length_a   1.000
_cell.length_b   1.000
_cell.length_c   1.000
_cell.angle_alpha   90.00
_cell.angle_beta   90.00
_cell.angle_gamma   90.00
#
_symmetry.space_group_name_H-M   'P 1'
#
loop_
_entity.id
_entity.type
_entity.pdbx_description
1 polymer ?
#
loop_
_entity_poly.entity_id
_entity_poly.type
_entity_poly.pdbx_seq_one_letter_code
_entity_poly.pdbx_strand_id
1 'polypeptide(L)' 'MIEFTHVSMRYPLGAGSYYDALRAVSFTVQPGEMVFVTGHSGAG' A
#
# COMPACT_ATOMS: atom_id res chain seq x y z
N MET A 1 13.22 -5.50 -10.65
CA MET A 1 12.96 -4.20 -10.02
C MET A 1 11.46 -4.09 -9.82
N ILE A 2 11.03 -3.82 -8.59
CA ILE A 2 9.63 -3.55 -8.25
C ILE A 2 9.53 -2.04 -8.00
N GLU A 3 8.48 -1.40 -8.51
CA GLU A 3 8.28 0.05 -8.36
C GLU A 3 6.82 0.34 -8.08
N PHE A 4 6.60 1.14 -7.03
CA PHE A 4 5.34 1.78 -6.71
C PHE A 4 5.54 3.29 -6.87
N THR A 5 4.68 3.92 -7.65
CA THR A 5 4.71 5.37 -7.90
C THR A 5 3.34 5.95 -7.62
N HIS A 6 3.19 6.60 -6.46
CA HIS A 6 1.93 7.21 -5.98
C HIS A 6 0.73 6.26 -5.99
N VAL A 7 0.96 4.99 -5.64
CA VAL A 7 -0.10 3.97 -5.63
C VAL A 7 -1.06 4.22 -4.48
N SER A 8 -2.35 4.26 -4.79
CA SER A 8 -3.43 4.36 -3.81
C SER A 8 -4.42 3.21 -4.01
N MET A 9 -5.01 2.72 -2.92
CA MET A 9 -5.96 1.63 -2.96
C MET A 9 -7.10 1.90 -1.99
N ARG A 10 -8.34 1.73 -2.47
CA ARG A 10 -9.57 1.98 -1.72
C ARG A 10 -10.53 0.82 -1.90
N TYR A 11 -11.08 0.34 -0.80
CA TYR A 11 -12.14 -0.66 -0.80
C TYR A 11 -13.49 0.03 -0.58
N PRO A 12 -14.54 -0.32 -1.35
CA PRO A 12 -15.89 0.09 -1.03
C PRO A 12 -16.34 -0.60 0.26
N LEU A 13 -16.99 0.17 1.12
CA LEU A 13 -17.72 -0.32 2.27
C LEU A 13 -19.23 -0.10 2.01
N GLY A 14 -20.08 -0.73 2.82
CA GLY A 14 -21.53 -0.54 2.72
C GLY A 14 -21.96 0.92 2.91
N ALA A 15 -23.20 1.23 2.51
CA ALA A 15 -23.84 2.54 2.71
C ALA A 15 -23.05 3.75 2.15
N GLY A 16 -22.28 3.56 1.08
CA GLY A 16 -21.53 4.64 0.42
C GLY A 16 -20.26 5.06 1.17
N SER A 17 -19.82 4.27 2.15
CA SER A 17 -18.54 4.48 2.84
C SER A 17 -17.39 3.80 2.09
N TYR A 18 -16.16 4.19 2.41
CA TYR A 18 -14.95 3.65 1.80
C TYR A 18 -13.85 3.47 2.84
N TYR A 19 -12.96 2.50 2.61
CA TYR A 19 -11.74 2.32 3.37
C TYR A 19 -10.52 2.57 2.50
N ASP A 20 -9.68 3.53 2.90
CA ASP A 20 -8.40 3.80 2.25
C ASP A 20 -7.32 2.87 2.81
N ALA A 21 -7.02 1.81 2.07
CA ALA A 21 -5.99 0.83 2.39
C ALA A 21 -4.59 1.41 2.15
N LEU A 22 -4.36 1.96 0.96
CA LEU A 22 -3.08 2.60 0.60
C LEU A 22 -3.30 4.06 0.19
N ARG A 23 -2.42 4.94 0.66
CA ARG A 23 -2.46 6.39 0.37
C ARG A 23 -1.14 6.83 -0.26
N ALA A 24 -1.13 7.02 -1.58
CA ALA A 24 0.00 7.55 -2.36
C ALA A 24 1.37 6.90 -2.05
N VAL A 25 1.38 5.58 -1.89
CA VAL A 25 2.58 4.80 -1.55
C VAL A 25 3.58 4.83 -2.71
N SER A 26 4.82 5.17 -2.40
CA SER A 26 5.92 5.19 -3.39
C SER A 26 7.17 4.54 -2.81
N PHE A 27 7.70 3.52 -3.49
CA PHE A 27 8.96 2.86 -3.15
C PHE A 27 9.49 2.08 -4.35
N THR A 28 10.78 1.74 -4.32
CA THR A 28 11.40 0.82 -5.27
C THR A 28 12.08 -0.31 -4.52
N VAL A 29 12.16 -1.50 -5.13
CA VAL A 29 12.92 -2.65 -4.63
C VAL A 29 13.82 -3.17 -5.74
N GLN A 30 15.11 -3.19 -5.47
CA GLN A 30 16.14 -3.63 -6.41
C GLN A 30 16.24 -5.16 -6.48
N PRO A 31 16.74 -5.74 -7.59
CA PRO A 31 17.01 -7.16 -7.65
C PRO A 31 17.95 -7.62 -6.52
N GLY A 32 17.53 -8.62 -5.74
CA GLY A 32 18.30 -9.16 -4.62
C GLY A 32 18.16 -8.37 -3.30
N GLU A 33 17.42 -7.26 -3.29
CA GLU A 33 17.13 -6.50 -2.07
C GLU A 33 16.12 -7.23 -1.19
N MET A 34 16.43 -7.34 0.11
CA MET A 34 15.52 -7.88 1.11
C MET A 34 14.87 -6.72 1.87
N VAL A 35 13.55 -6.62 1.76
CA VAL A 35 12.77 -5.55 2.41
C VAL A 35 11.83 -6.15 3.44
N PHE A 36 11.74 -5.52 4.60
CA PHE A 36 10.77 -5.86 5.64
C PHE A 36 9.66 -4.80 5.67
N VAL A 37 8.42 -5.23 5.45
CA VAL A 37 7.23 -4.39 5.59
C VAL A 37 6.60 -4.68 6.94
N THR A 38 6.40 -3.64 7.73
CA THR A 38 5.88 -3.75 9.10
C THR A 38 4.90 -2.62 9.40
N GLY A 39 4.03 -2.86 10.38
CA GLY A 39 2.96 -1.97 10.79
C GLY A 39 1.99 -2.68 11.73
N HIS A 40 1.16 -1.91 12.42
CA HIS A 40 0.07 -2.48 13.22
C HIS A 40 -0.96 -3.18 12.30
N SER A 41 -1.83 -4.01 12.87
CA SER A 41 -2.95 -4.60 12.12
C SER A 41 -3.77 -3.50 11.44
N GLY A 42 -3.97 -3.60 10.12
CA GLY A 42 -4.69 -2.62 9.31
C GLY A 42 -3.89 -1.40 8.83
N ALA A 43 -2.56 -1.39 8.96
CA ALA A 43 -1.70 -0.28 8.49
C ALA A 43 -1.59 -0.15 6.95
N GLY A 44 -2.11 -1.13 6.22
CA GLY A 44 -2.21 -1.15 4.76
C GLY A 44 -3.35 -2.05 4.33
#